data_AF-A0A6P0XPX7-F1
#
_entry.id   AF-A0A6P0XPX7-F1
#
_cell.length_a   1.000
_cell.length_b   1.000
_cell.length_c   1.000
_cell.angle_alpha   90.00
_cell.angle_beta   90.00
_cell.angle_gamma   90.00
#
_symmetry.space_group_name_H-M   'P 1'
#
loop_
_entity.id
_entity.type
_entity.pdbx_description
1 polymer ?
#
loop_
_entity_poly.entity_id
_entity_poly.type
_entity_poly.pdbx_seq_one_letter_code
_entity_poly.pdbx_strand_id
1 'polypeptide(L)'
;CLIILDDFQETLTTGEFVSTYIPEYKNYGKLIKEIARSPHNSCLLLLSWEKPTEIANLETENCHCHTLQIQGLGESATELLKAKKFTDEDRWLELINLYNGNPLWLNIIASTIQDIFNGSVAQFLSYSYLFLGDLKPILHEHYQRLSESEKLVMQWLANQEIGGNISSKPPECSANNDFLGAIQSLRKRGLIKKNVSKEGSVFTLEPVIKEYVKNQYNS
;
A
#
# COMPACT_ATOMS: atom_id res chain seq x y z
N CYS A 1 -7.24 -9.13 -28.26
CA CYS A 1 -8.30 -8.91 -27.25
C CYS A 1 -7.66 -8.28 -26.01
N LEU A 2 -8.34 -7.37 -25.32
CA LEU A 2 -7.90 -6.86 -24.01
C LEU A 2 -8.82 -7.41 -22.94
N ILE A 3 -8.27 -8.12 -21.97
CA ILE A 3 -8.98 -8.65 -20.80
C ILE A 3 -8.50 -7.86 -19.59
N ILE A 4 -9.43 -7.30 -18.83
CA ILE A 4 -9.14 -6.56 -17.60
C ILE A 4 -9.79 -7.31 -16.45
N LEU A 5 -9.00 -7.71 -15.46
CA LEU A 5 -9.49 -8.22 -14.19
C LEU A 5 -9.23 -7.16 -13.12
N ASP A 6 -10.31 -6.56 -12.65
CA ASP A 6 -10.27 -5.59 -11.57
C ASP A 6 -10.40 -6.28 -10.21
N ASP A 7 -9.83 -5.66 -9.17
CA ASP A 7 -9.82 -6.15 -7.80
C ASP A 7 -9.38 -7.62 -7.66
N PHE A 8 -8.31 -8.00 -8.35
CA PHE A 8 -7.85 -9.39 -8.38
C PHE A 8 -7.50 -9.96 -6.99
N GLN A 9 -7.18 -9.09 -6.01
CA GLN A 9 -7.00 -9.50 -4.61
C GLN A 9 -8.20 -10.25 -4.03
N GLU A 10 -9.41 -10.04 -4.54
CA GLU A 10 -10.62 -10.76 -4.08
C GLU A 10 -10.58 -12.26 -4.41
N THR A 11 -9.67 -12.68 -5.30
CA THR A 11 -9.41 -14.11 -5.56
C THR A 11 -8.51 -14.76 -4.50
N LEU A 12 -7.89 -13.95 -3.64
CA LEU A 12 -6.90 -14.35 -2.64
C LEU A 12 -7.51 -14.38 -1.24
N THR A 13 -7.05 -15.31 -0.42
CA THR A 13 -7.51 -15.55 0.94
C THR A 13 -7.03 -14.45 1.89
N THR A 14 -7.98 -13.80 2.55
CA THR A 14 -7.76 -12.85 3.65
C THR A 14 -7.09 -13.54 4.85
N GLY A 15 -6.12 -12.87 5.48
CA GLY A 15 -5.45 -13.38 6.69
C GLY A 15 -4.26 -14.30 6.41
N GLU A 16 -3.93 -14.49 5.14
CA GLU A 16 -2.82 -15.33 4.68
C GLU A 16 -1.76 -14.48 3.97
N PHE A 17 -0.57 -15.06 3.73
CA PHE A 17 0.40 -14.42 2.85
C PHE A 17 -0.13 -14.28 1.41
N VAL A 18 0.37 -13.26 0.69
CA VAL A 18 -0.01 -13.00 -0.70
C VAL A 18 0.17 -14.25 -1.56
N SER A 19 -0.77 -14.48 -2.48
CA SER A 19 -0.85 -15.63 -3.42
C SER A 19 -1.44 -16.92 -2.85
N THR A 20 -1.97 -16.89 -1.63
CA THR A 20 -2.87 -17.95 -1.18
C THR A 20 -4.23 -17.71 -1.82
N TYR A 21 -4.59 -18.51 -2.83
CA TYR A 21 -5.90 -18.39 -3.49
C TYR A 21 -7.00 -19.01 -2.63
N ILE A 22 -8.18 -18.39 -2.69
CA ILE A 22 -9.42 -19.02 -2.28
C ILE A 22 -9.62 -20.30 -3.13
N PRO A 23 -10.00 -21.46 -2.55
CA PRO A 23 -10.02 -22.74 -3.25
C PRO A 23 -10.75 -22.73 -4.60
N GLU A 24 -11.88 -22.05 -4.67
CA GLU A 24 -12.74 -21.90 -5.85
C GLU A 24 -12.07 -21.09 -6.96
N TYR A 25 -11.11 -20.24 -6.62
CA TYR A 25 -10.43 -19.30 -7.53
C TYR A 25 -9.01 -19.73 -7.92
N LYS A 26 -8.54 -20.90 -7.48
CA LYS A 26 -7.20 -21.44 -7.83
C LYS A 26 -6.92 -21.48 -9.34
N ASN A 27 -7.97 -21.63 -10.16
CA ASN A 27 -7.84 -21.67 -11.62
C ASN A 27 -7.39 -20.32 -12.23
N TYR A 28 -7.54 -19.20 -11.53
CA TYR A 28 -7.01 -17.91 -12.00
C TYR A 28 -5.48 -17.91 -12.05
N GLY A 29 -4.81 -18.53 -11.07
CA GLY A 29 -3.35 -18.70 -11.13
C GLY A 29 -2.91 -19.51 -12.35
N LYS A 30 -3.69 -20.52 -12.76
CA LYS A 30 -3.45 -21.26 -14.00
C LYS A 30 -3.68 -20.38 -15.23
N LEU A 31 -4.78 -19.63 -15.28
CA LEU A 31 -5.08 -18.72 -16.38
C LEU A 31 -3.95 -17.71 -16.63
N ILE A 32 -3.41 -17.10 -15.57
CA ILE A 32 -2.28 -16.17 -15.65
C ILE A 32 -1.06 -16.83 -16.31
N LYS A 33 -0.71 -18.05 -15.87
CA LYS A 33 0.43 -18.79 -16.43
C LYS A 33 0.23 -19.15 -17.91
N GLU A 34 -0.96 -19.59 -18.28
CA GLU A 34 -1.27 -19.99 -19.66
C GLU A 34 -1.26 -18.80 -20.61
N ILE A 35 -1.87 -17.67 -20.22
CA ILE A 35 -1.84 -16.42 -21.00
C ILE A 35 -0.41 -15.93 -21.16
N ALA A 36 0.38 -15.92 -20.09
CA ALA A 36 1.75 -15.41 -20.16
C ALA A 36 2.71 -16.29 -21.00
N ARG A 37 2.39 -17.58 -21.22
CA ARG A 37 3.29 -18.54 -21.90
C ARG A 37 2.80 -18.96 -23.28
N SER A 38 1.51 -18.86 -23.55
CA SER A 38 0.94 -19.26 -24.84
C SER A 38 1.08 -18.15 -25.88
N PRO A 39 1.44 -18.46 -27.13
CA PRO A 39 1.44 -17.48 -28.20
C PRO A 39 0.01 -16.99 -28.48
N HIS A 40 -0.23 -15.68 -28.34
CA HIS A 40 -1.51 -15.06 -28.66
C HIS A 40 -1.39 -13.56 -28.93
N ASN A 41 -2.41 -12.98 -29.57
CA ASN A 41 -2.54 -11.54 -29.81
C ASN A 41 -3.48 -10.85 -28.79
N SER A 42 -3.53 -11.39 -27.58
CA SER A 42 -4.31 -10.86 -26.46
C SER A 42 -3.42 -10.21 -25.42
N CYS A 43 -4.01 -9.35 -24.59
CA CYS A 43 -3.37 -8.72 -23.45
C CYS A 43 -4.28 -8.91 -22.22
N LEU A 44 -3.66 -9.21 -21.08
CA LEU A 44 -4.32 -9.32 -19.78
C LEU A 44 -3.77 -8.21 -18.88
N LEU A 45 -4.66 -7.35 -18.39
CA LEU A 45 -4.36 -6.36 -17.37
C LEU A 45 -4.99 -6.80 -16.05
N LEU A 46 -4.16 -6.89 -15.00
CA LEU A 46 -4.60 -7.18 -13.64
C LEU A 46 -4.47 -5.92 -12.80
N LEU A 47 -5.57 -5.52 -12.18
CA LEU A 47 -5.57 -4.46 -11.16
C LEU A 47 -5.71 -5.13 -9.81
N SER A 48 -4.77 -4.84 -8.91
CA SER A 48 -4.71 -5.50 -7.60
C SER A 48 -3.87 -4.69 -6.62
N TRP A 49 -4.23 -4.76 -5.34
CA TRP A 49 -3.34 -4.34 -4.25
C TRP A 49 -2.31 -5.41 -3.88
N GLU A 50 -2.52 -6.65 -4.33
CA GLU A 50 -1.66 -7.78 -4.03
C GLU A 50 -1.09 -8.36 -5.33
N LYS A 51 0.24 -8.33 -5.46
CA LYS A 51 0.91 -8.93 -6.61
C LYS A 51 0.98 -10.47 -6.47
N PRO A 52 0.28 -11.25 -7.32
CA PRO A 52 0.35 -12.70 -7.26
C PRO A 52 1.76 -13.22 -7.58
N THR A 53 2.13 -14.34 -6.98
CA THR A 53 3.45 -14.96 -7.17
C THR A 53 3.64 -15.42 -8.60
N GLU A 54 2.57 -15.78 -9.32
CA GLU A 54 2.62 -16.03 -10.76
C GLU A 54 3.22 -14.86 -11.52
N ILE A 55 2.71 -13.64 -11.31
CA ILE A 55 3.22 -12.43 -11.96
C ILE A 55 4.66 -12.16 -11.53
N ALA A 56 4.96 -12.30 -10.23
CA ALA A 56 6.33 -12.10 -9.73
C ALA A 56 7.35 -13.05 -10.37
N ASN A 57 7.00 -14.32 -10.57
CA ASN A 57 7.88 -15.28 -11.22
C ASN A 57 7.98 -15.03 -12.72
N LEU A 58 6.84 -14.77 -13.38
CA LEU A 58 6.78 -14.55 -14.83
C LEU A 58 7.59 -13.33 -15.27
N GLU A 59 7.67 -12.27 -14.47
CA GLU A 59 8.57 -11.13 -14.75
C GLU A 59 10.05 -11.49 -14.77
N THR A 60 10.46 -12.49 -13.99
CA THR A 60 11.86 -12.97 -13.98
C THR A 60 12.17 -13.89 -15.15
N GLU A 61 11.14 -14.55 -15.71
CA GLU A 61 11.25 -15.53 -16.78
C GLU A 61 11.02 -14.92 -18.18
N ASN A 62 10.08 -13.97 -18.29
CA ASN A 62 9.50 -13.53 -19.56
C ASN A 62 9.50 -11.99 -19.67
N CYS A 63 10.00 -11.49 -20.80
CA CYS A 63 10.02 -10.07 -21.13
C CYS A 63 8.64 -9.44 -21.45
N HIS A 64 7.56 -10.21 -21.47
CA HIS A 64 6.20 -9.74 -21.80
C HIS A 64 5.28 -9.57 -20.58
N CYS A 65 5.74 -9.93 -19.38
CA CYS A 65 5.00 -9.72 -18.13
C CYS A 65 5.63 -8.57 -17.36
N HIS A 66 4.84 -7.57 -16.97
CA HIS A 66 5.31 -6.40 -16.25
C HIS A 66 4.30 -5.94 -15.20
N THR A 67 4.80 -5.45 -14.07
CA THR A 67 4.02 -4.78 -13.03
C THR A 67 4.31 -3.29 -13.07
N LEU A 68 3.26 -2.49 -13.14
CA LEU A 68 3.32 -1.06 -12.91
C LEU A 68 2.86 -0.78 -11.48
N GLN A 69 3.77 -0.30 -10.63
CA GLN A 69 3.44 0.15 -9.28
C GLN A 69 2.95 1.60 -9.34
N ILE A 70 1.66 1.81 -9.11
CA ILE A 70 1.06 3.15 -9.13
C ILE A 70 1.47 3.91 -7.88
N GLN A 71 2.18 5.02 -8.07
CA GLN A 71 2.54 5.94 -7.00
C GLN A 71 1.45 7.02 -6.82
N GLY A 72 1.50 7.74 -5.71
CA GLY A 72 0.69 8.95 -5.53
C GLY A 72 1.02 10.01 -6.59
N LEU A 73 0.11 10.97 -6.76
CA LEU A 73 0.16 12.00 -7.80
C LEU A 73 1.36 12.97 -7.68
N GLY A 74 2.04 12.99 -6.53
CA GLY A 74 3.09 13.97 -6.23
C GLY A 74 2.57 15.41 -6.39
N GLU A 75 3.35 16.27 -7.03
CA GLU A 75 3.00 17.68 -7.26
C GLU A 75 1.71 17.85 -8.08
N SER A 76 1.34 16.88 -8.92
CA SER A 76 0.09 16.94 -9.70
C SER A 76 -1.16 16.92 -8.82
N ALA A 77 -1.05 16.51 -7.55
CA ALA A 77 -2.13 16.62 -6.57
C ALA A 77 -2.54 18.07 -6.25
N THR A 78 -1.69 19.06 -6.56
CA THR A 78 -2.04 20.48 -6.39
C THR A 78 -3.29 20.87 -7.20
N GLU A 79 -3.50 20.28 -8.38
CA GLU A 79 -4.70 20.51 -9.19
C GLU A 79 -5.98 19.98 -8.51
N LEU A 80 -5.87 18.89 -7.75
CA LEU A 80 -6.98 18.38 -6.92
C LEU A 80 -7.34 19.38 -5.82
N LEU A 81 -6.34 19.91 -5.11
CA LEU A 81 -6.56 20.90 -4.05
C LEU A 81 -7.12 22.22 -4.60
N LYS A 82 -6.62 22.65 -5.76
CA LYS A 82 -7.12 23.83 -6.48
C LYS A 82 -8.59 23.69 -6.88
N ALA A 83 -8.99 22.52 -7.37
CA ALA A 83 -10.39 22.24 -7.69
C ALA A 83 -11.31 22.31 -6.47
N LYS A 84 -10.78 22.05 -5.26
CA LYS A 84 -11.49 22.20 -3.98
C LYS A 84 -11.53 23.65 -3.45
N LYS A 85 -10.82 24.59 -4.11
CA LYS A 85 -10.73 26.01 -3.73
C LYS A 85 -10.17 26.24 -2.33
N PHE A 86 -9.18 25.43 -1.94
CA PHE A 86 -8.46 25.62 -0.69
C PHE A 86 -7.61 26.89 -0.69
N THR A 87 -7.32 27.40 0.50
CA THR A 87 -6.36 28.48 0.72
C THR A 87 -4.97 27.92 1.06
N ASP A 88 -4.00 28.81 1.33
CA ASP A 88 -2.67 28.45 1.83
C ASP A 88 -1.88 27.56 0.85
N GLU A 89 -1.79 27.98 -0.42
CA GLU A 89 -1.10 27.25 -1.50
C GLU A 89 0.35 26.88 -1.15
N ASP A 90 1.03 27.71 -0.37
CA ASP A 90 2.39 27.48 0.13
C ASP A 90 2.49 26.25 1.05
N ARG A 91 1.37 25.81 1.64
CA ARG A 91 1.27 24.65 2.53
C ARG A 91 0.77 23.38 1.82
N TRP A 92 0.39 23.45 0.55
CA TRP A 92 -0.22 22.32 -0.16
C TRP A 92 0.72 21.14 -0.32
N LEU A 93 2.01 21.38 -0.58
CA LEU A 93 2.99 20.30 -0.69
C LEU A 93 3.15 19.53 0.62
N GLU A 94 3.03 20.20 1.78
CA GLU A 94 3.06 19.54 3.09
C GLU A 94 1.86 18.59 3.25
N LEU A 95 0.65 19.05 2.90
CA LEU A 95 -0.55 18.22 2.91
C LEU A 95 -0.44 17.03 1.93
N ILE A 96 0.05 17.27 0.72
CA ILE A 96 0.25 16.25 -0.30
C ILE A 96 1.22 15.18 0.22
N ASN A 97 2.35 15.59 0.81
CA ASN A 97 3.34 14.66 1.35
C ASN A 97 2.80 13.88 2.56
N LEU A 98 1.99 14.51 3.42
CA LEU A 98 1.37 13.86 4.58
C LEU A 98 0.48 12.68 4.17
N TYR A 99 -0.23 12.81 3.05
CA TYR A 99 -1.08 11.77 2.46
C TYR A 99 -0.44 11.09 1.23
N ASN A 100 0.88 11.20 1.07
CA ASN A 100 1.69 10.56 0.00
C ASN A 100 1.13 10.78 -1.43
N GLY A 101 0.46 11.92 -1.67
CA GLY A 101 -0.17 12.23 -2.95
C GLY A 101 -1.29 11.28 -3.37
N ASN A 102 -1.83 10.45 -2.47
CA ASN A 102 -2.88 9.50 -2.80
C ASN A 102 -4.20 10.27 -3.11
N PRO A 103 -4.74 10.17 -4.34
CA PRO A 103 -5.92 10.94 -4.72
C PRO A 103 -7.17 10.62 -3.88
N LEU A 104 -7.34 9.36 -3.46
CA LEU A 104 -8.47 8.97 -2.62
C LEU A 104 -8.34 9.58 -1.23
N TRP A 105 -7.16 9.45 -0.62
CA TRP A 105 -6.93 9.99 0.72
C TRP A 105 -7.07 11.51 0.76
N LEU A 106 -6.48 12.20 -0.23
CA LEU A 106 -6.59 13.65 -0.35
C LEU A 106 -8.04 14.10 -0.55
N ASN A 107 -8.85 13.38 -1.34
CA ASN A 107 -10.26 13.72 -1.51
C ASN A 107 -11.09 13.55 -0.23
N ILE A 108 -10.81 12.52 0.56
CA ILE A 108 -11.52 12.28 1.82
C ILE A 108 -11.18 13.38 2.83
N ILE A 109 -9.90 13.68 2.99
CA ILE A 109 -9.43 14.73 3.91
C ILE A 109 -9.86 16.12 3.42
N ALA A 110 -9.95 16.32 2.11
CA ALA A 110 -10.43 17.56 1.55
C ALA A 110 -11.84 17.91 2.05
N SER A 111 -12.74 16.93 2.17
CA SER A 111 -14.06 17.18 2.76
C SER A 111 -13.96 17.69 4.20
N THR A 112 -13.09 17.07 5.01
CA THR A 112 -12.85 17.53 6.39
C THR A 112 -12.27 18.95 6.45
N ILE A 113 -11.29 19.28 5.59
CA ILE A 113 -10.70 20.63 5.51
C ILE A 113 -11.76 21.66 5.15
N GLN A 114 -12.63 21.33 4.19
CA GLN A 114 -13.70 22.23 3.78
C GLN A 114 -14.73 22.45 4.90
N ASP A 115 -15.18 21.37 5.55
CA ASP A 115 -16.30 21.40 6.48
C ASP A 115 -15.92 21.98 7.86
N ILE A 116 -14.70 21.70 8.34
CA ILE A 116 -14.27 22.10 9.69
C ILE A 116 -13.40 23.36 9.66
N PHE A 117 -12.55 23.49 8.65
CA PHE A 117 -11.52 24.54 8.57
C PHE A 117 -11.83 25.58 7.49
N ASN A 118 -13.03 25.55 6.89
CA ASN A 118 -13.49 26.46 5.84
C ASN A 118 -12.51 26.57 4.65
N GLY A 119 -11.81 25.48 4.33
CA GLY A 119 -10.84 25.43 3.24
C GLY A 119 -9.41 25.86 3.61
N SER A 120 -9.12 26.21 4.88
CA SER A 120 -7.75 26.54 5.31
C SER A 120 -6.90 25.30 5.57
N VAL A 121 -5.91 25.11 4.71
CA VAL A 121 -4.91 24.04 4.85
C VAL A 121 -3.95 24.35 6.00
N ALA A 122 -3.61 25.63 6.22
CA ALA A 122 -2.75 26.03 7.33
C ALA A 122 -3.37 25.71 8.69
N GLN A 123 -4.68 25.97 8.87
CA GLN A 123 -5.38 25.62 10.10
C GLN A 123 -5.46 24.12 10.30
N PHE A 124 -5.77 23.36 9.25
CA PHE A 124 -5.78 21.89 9.33
C PHE A 124 -4.42 21.33 9.76
N LEU A 125 -3.33 21.77 9.13
CA LEU A 125 -1.97 21.33 9.43
C LEU A 125 -1.46 21.81 10.80
N SER A 126 -2.10 22.82 11.41
CA SER A 126 -1.73 23.28 12.75
C SER A 126 -2.09 22.25 13.84
N TYR A 127 -3.00 21.32 13.55
CA TYR A 127 -3.25 20.16 14.40
C TYR A 127 -2.11 19.15 14.19
N SER A 128 -1.29 18.96 15.22
CA SER A 128 0.01 18.25 15.16
C SER A 128 -0.04 16.75 14.84
N TYR A 129 -1.22 16.16 14.63
CA TYR A 129 -1.42 14.73 14.43
C TYR A 129 -1.98 14.44 13.03
N LEU A 130 -1.51 13.35 12.40
CA LEU A 130 -2.03 12.93 11.11
C LEU A 130 -3.47 12.47 11.30
N PHE A 131 -4.41 13.25 10.78
CA PHE A 131 -5.83 12.94 10.91
C PHE A 131 -6.21 11.83 9.93
N LEU A 132 -6.67 10.69 10.47
CA LEU A 132 -7.16 9.58 9.65
C LEU A 132 -8.64 9.71 9.28
N GLY A 133 -9.50 10.22 10.18
CA GLY A 133 -10.94 10.37 9.91
C GLY A 133 -11.57 9.16 9.23
N ASP A 134 -12.24 9.43 8.09
CA ASP A 134 -12.92 8.45 7.25
C ASP A 134 -11.97 7.58 6.40
N LEU A 135 -10.66 7.73 6.52
CA LEU A 135 -9.68 6.78 5.96
C LEU A 135 -9.67 5.47 6.74
N LYS A 136 -10.06 5.48 8.03
CA LYS A 136 -9.96 4.31 8.90
C LYS A 136 -10.63 3.05 8.34
N PRO A 137 -11.87 3.08 7.80
CA PRO A 137 -12.51 1.89 7.24
C PRO A 137 -11.77 1.32 6.03
N ILE A 138 -11.26 2.19 5.14
CA ILE A 138 -10.50 1.77 3.95
C ILE A 138 -9.20 1.08 4.39
N LEU A 139 -8.47 1.72 5.31
CA LEU A 139 -7.23 1.16 5.86
C LEU A 139 -7.48 -0.15 6.62
N HIS A 140 -8.64 -0.27 7.26
CA HIS A 140 -9.06 -1.48 7.94
C HIS A 140 -9.26 -2.65 6.99
N GLU A 141 -9.86 -2.43 5.84
CA GLU A 141 -10.02 -3.45 4.81
C GLU A 141 -8.67 -4.02 4.37
N HIS A 142 -7.72 -3.15 4.03
CA HIS A 142 -6.36 -3.58 3.71
C HIS A 142 -5.69 -4.33 4.87
N TYR A 143 -5.91 -3.87 6.11
CA TYR A 143 -5.29 -4.44 7.30
C TYR A 143 -5.82 -5.84 7.65
N GLN A 144 -7.13 -6.09 7.46
CA GLN A 144 -7.73 -7.40 7.74
C GLN A 144 -7.21 -8.50 6.83
N ARG A 145 -6.76 -8.14 5.62
CA ARG A 145 -6.18 -9.08 4.66
C ARG A 145 -4.81 -9.60 5.06
N LEU A 146 -4.14 -8.94 6.02
CA LEU A 146 -2.81 -9.32 6.49
C LEU A 146 -2.85 -10.55 7.40
N SER A 147 -1.85 -11.42 7.26
CA SER A 147 -1.60 -12.47 8.26
C SER A 147 -1.08 -11.88 9.57
N GLU A 148 -1.14 -12.67 10.65
CA GLU A 148 -0.64 -12.23 11.95
C GLU A 148 0.85 -11.86 11.93
N SER A 149 1.67 -12.61 11.17
CA SER A 149 3.08 -12.28 10.99
C SER A 149 3.28 -10.95 10.24
N GLU A 150 2.44 -10.66 9.25
CA GLU A 150 2.47 -9.36 8.56
C GLU A 150 2.09 -8.22 9.51
N LYS A 151 1.03 -8.39 10.32
CA LYS A 151 0.60 -7.39 11.32
C LYS A 151 1.71 -7.10 12.34
N LEU A 152 2.43 -8.12 12.82
CA LEU A 152 3.58 -7.94 13.72
C LEU A 152 4.72 -7.14 13.08
N VAL A 153 5.03 -7.40 11.80
CA VAL A 153 6.03 -6.60 11.07
C VAL A 153 5.57 -5.16 10.90
N MET A 154 4.29 -4.93 10.59
CA MET A 154 3.70 -3.59 10.48
C MET A 154 3.81 -2.82 11.80
N GLN A 155 3.48 -3.46 12.93
CA GLN A 155 3.63 -2.88 14.27
C GLN A 155 5.07 -2.48 14.54
N TRP A 156 6.01 -3.41 14.32
CA TRP A 156 7.42 -3.16 14.54
C TRP A 156 7.92 -1.97 13.70
N LEU A 157 7.57 -1.92 12.41
CA LEU A 157 7.91 -0.81 11.52
C LEU A 157 7.25 0.51 11.95
N ALA A 158 6.02 0.46 12.45
CA ALA A 158 5.31 1.66 12.89
C ALA A 158 5.96 2.33 14.11
N ASN A 159 6.68 1.55 14.91
CA ASN A 159 7.46 2.02 16.06
C ASN A 159 8.87 2.53 15.68
N GLN A 160 9.33 2.34 14.43
CA GLN A 160 10.61 2.89 13.98
C GLN A 160 10.45 4.34 13.52
N GLU A 161 11.38 5.24 13.87
CA GLU A 161 11.35 6.62 13.39
C GLU A 161 11.79 6.73 11.92
N ILE A 162 12.94 6.13 11.58
CA ILE A 162 13.62 6.27 10.28
C ILE A 162 13.38 5.04 9.37
N GLY A 163 12.78 3.99 9.91
CA GLY A 163 12.56 2.70 9.25
C GLY A 163 13.32 1.55 9.91
N GLY A 164 12.88 0.32 9.64
CA GLY A 164 13.45 -0.88 10.24
C GLY A 164 14.49 -1.56 9.35
N ASN A 165 15.69 -1.82 9.90
CA ASN A 165 16.68 -2.67 9.23
C ASN A 165 16.32 -4.14 9.44
N ILE A 166 16.44 -4.97 8.40
CA ILE A 166 16.16 -6.41 8.50
C ILE A 166 17.04 -7.13 9.54
N SER A 167 18.24 -6.60 9.78
CA SER A 167 19.18 -7.11 10.78
C SER A 167 18.73 -6.84 12.22
N SER A 168 17.88 -5.82 12.44
CA SER A 168 17.31 -5.47 13.75
C SER A 168 15.93 -6.09 13.94
N LYS A 169 15.82 -7.38 13.63
CA LYS A 169 14.58 -8.15 13.73
C LYS A 169 14.02 -8.11 15.17
N PRO A 170 12.70 -7.90 15.35
CA PRO A 170 12.08 -7.92 16.67
C PRO A 170 11.98 -9.34 17.26
N PRO A 171 12.16 -9.51 18.59
CA PRO A 171 12.02 -10.80 19.29
C PRO A 171 10.67 -11.48 19.09
N GLU A 172 9.60 -10.70 18.95
CA GLU A 172 8.21 -11.14 18.78
C GLU A 172 8.01 -11.88 17.46
N CYS A 173 8.90 -11.69 16.49
CA CYS A 173 8.87 -12.38 15.20
C CYS A 173 9.71 -13.68 15.21
N SER A 174 9.81 -14.40 16.33
CA SER A 174 10.84 -15.42 16.63
C SER A 174 11.07 -16.53 15.59
N ALA A 175 10.11 -16.88 14.74
CA ALA A 175 10.35 -17.74 13.58
C ALA A 175 11.00 -16.95 12.43
N ASN A 176 12.24 -17.27 12.06
CA ASN A 176 12.96 -16.59 10.97
C ASN A 176 12.28 -16.71 9.60
N ASN A 177 11.62 -17.84 9.33
CA ASN A 177 10.87 -18.04 8.09
C ASN A 177 9.62 -17.14 8.00
N ASP A 178 8.98 -16.84 9.14
CA ASP A 178 7.75 -16.04 9.17
C ASP A 178 8.05 -14.55 8.99
N PHE A 179 9.19 -14.05 9.49
CA PHE A 179 9.58 -12.64 9.36
C PHE A 179 9.95 -12.26 7.92
N LEU A 180 10.83 -13.04 7.28
CA LEU A 180 11.21 -12.77 5.89
C LEU A 180 10.04 -12.99 4.94
N GLY A 181 9.22 -14.01 5.19
CA GLY A 181 7.96 -14.24 4.47
C GLY A 181 7.01 -13.05 4.59
N ALA A 182 6.81 -12.53 5.80
CA ALA A 182 5.98 -11.36 6.05
C ALA A 182 6.51 -10.10 5.35
N ILE A 183 7.81 -9.81 5.39
CA ILE A 183 8.41 -8.69 4.65
C ILE A 183 8.19 -8.86 3.15
N GLN A 184 8.43 -10.05 2.59
CA GLN A 184 8.22 -10.31 1.17
C GLN A 184 6.74 -10.13 0.77
N SER A 185 5.83 -10.64 1.59
CA SER A 185 4.39 -10.53 1.39
C SER A 185 3.94 -9.07 1.43
N LEU A 186 4.32 -8.31 2.46
CA LEU A 186 4.04 -6.88 2.58
C LEU A 186 4.59 -6.05 1.41
N ARG A 187 5.76 -6.41 0.87
CA ARG A 187 6.29 -5.78 -0.36
C ARG A 187 5.42 -6.08 -1.59
N LYS A 188 4.92 -7.31 -1.73
CA LYS A 188 3.99 -7.69 -2.80
C LYS A 188 2.63 -6.99 -2.66
N ARG A 189 2.27 -6.57 -1.44
CA ARG A 189 1.09 -5.73 -1.15
C ARG A 189 1.31 -4.23 -1.37
N GLY A 190 2.54 -3.80 -1.66
CA GLY A 190 2.88 -2.36 -1.76
C GLY A 190 2.79 -1.59 -0.44
N LEU A 191 2.65 -2.26 0.71
CA LEU A 191 2.44 -1.62 2.01
C LEU A 191 3.75 -1.14 2.67
N ILE A 192 4.90 -1.67 2.23
CA ILE A 192 6.21 -1.26 2.71
C ILE A 192 7.12 -0.86 1.55
N LYS A 193 7.87 0.24 1.75
CA LYS A 193 8.91 0.69 0.83
C LYS A 193 10.25 0.14 1.27
N LYS A 194 11.11 -0.21 0.30
CA LYS A 194 12.51 -0.61 0.53
C LYS A 194 13.42 0.55 0.12
N ASN A 195 14.19 1.04 1.07
CA ASN A 195 15.25 2.02 0.85
C ASN A 195 16.60 1.34 1.00
N VAL A 196 17.58 1.75 0.19
CA VAL A 196 18.97 1.29 0.29
C VAL A 196 19.73 2.30 1.13
N SER A 197 20.31 1.85 2.24
CA SER A 197 21.21 2.65 3.07
C SER A 197 22.62 2.03 3.09
N LYS A 198 23.59 2.77 3.63
CA LYS A 198 24.97 2.26 3.81
C LYS A 198 25.02 1.03 4.72
N GLU A 199 24.02 0.84 5.56
CA GLU A 199 23.93 -0.24 6.57
C GLU A 199 23.02 -1.40 6.12
N GLY A 200 22.54 -1.35 4.87
CA GLY A 200 21.74 -2.42 4.26
C GLY A 200 20.36 -1.96 3.80
N SER A 201 19.41 -2.89 3.81
CA SER A 201 18.03 -2.64 3.36
C SER A 201 17.18 -2.14 4.53
N VAL A 202 16.66 -0.92 4.41
CA VAL A 202 15.75 -0.31 5.39
C VAL A 202 14.33 -0.34 4.83
N PHE A 203 13.37 -0.74 5.65
CA PHE A 203 11.96 -0.79 5.29
C PHE A 203 11.16 0.29 6.02
N THR A 204 10.22 0.93 5.32
CA THR A 204 9.40 2.01 5.87
C THR A 204 7.94 1.84 5.51
N LEU A 205 7.07 2.32 6.41
CA LEU A 205 5.64 2.51 6.15
C LEU A 205 5.35 3.90 5.62
N GLU A 206 4.29 4.03 4.84
CA GLU A 206 3.70 5.33 4.52
C GLU A 206 3.16 6.00 5.80
N PRO A 207 3.19 7.33 5.91
CA PRO A 207 2.73 8.05 7.11
C PRO A 207 1.31 7.65 7.55
N VAL A 208 0.36 7.61 6.61
CA VAL A 208 -1.04 7.22 6.87
C VAL A 208 -1.16 5.79 7.40
N ILE A 209 -0.39 4.87 6.83
CA ILE A 209 -0.38 3.46 7.24
C ILE A 209 0.27 3.30 8.62
N LYS A 210 1.39 3.98 8.85
CA LYS A 210 2.07 4.04 10.15
C LYS A 210 1.13 4.54 11.24
N GLU A 211 0.39 5.60 10.97
CA GLU A 211 -0.56 6.18 11.92
C GLU A 211 -1.73 5.25 12.20
N TYR A 212 -2.27 4.61 11.16
CA TYR A 212 -3.34 3.64 11.33
C TYR A 212 -2.90 2.48 12.22
N VAL A 213 -1.73 1.91 11.96
CA VAL A 213 -1.17 0.81 12.77
C VAL A 213 -1.00 1.26 14.22
N LYS A 214 -0.40 2.43 14.48
CA LYS A 214 -0.26 2.95 15.87
C LYS A 214 -1.60 3.06 16.60
N ASN A 215 -2.65 3.52 15.91
CA ASN A 215 -3.99 3.65 16.51
C ASN A 215 -4.64 2.30 16.85
N GLN A 216 -4.29 1.20 16.16
CA GLN A 216 -4.85 -0.13 16.46
C GLN A 216 -4.34 -0.69 17.80
N TYR A 217 -3.15 -0.28 18.25
CA TYR A 217 -2.51 -0.83 19.46
C TYR A 217 -2.57 0.09 20.67
N ASN A 218 -2.83 1.37 20.45
CA ASN A 218 -3.05 2.36 21.52
C ASN A 218 -4.52 2.46 21.96
N SER A 219 -5.40 1.58 21.45
CA SER A 219 -6.85 1.54 21.77
C SER A 219 -7.19 0.34 22.65
#